data_AF-A0A957ZAZ2-F1
#
_entry.id   AF-A0A957ZAZ2-F1
#
_cell.length_a   1.000
_cell.length_b   1.000
_cell.length_c   1.000
_cell.angle_alpha   90.00
_cell.angle_beta   90.00
_cell.angle_gamma   90.00
#
_symmetry.space_group_name_H-M   'P 1'
#
loop_
_entity.id
_entity.type
_entity.pdbx_description
1 polymer ?
#
loop_
_entity_poly.entity_id
_entity_poly.type
_entity_poly.pdbx_seq_one_letter_code
_entity_poly.pdbx_strand_id
1 'polypeptide(L)'
;MVSYIIRRFLAGLLTIWAATVITFVVIQLPPGDFVTSYIANLQSSGTVIRAEEAEALRQQYGLDRPMYVQYAKWMGLMLKGNFGMAMEYNRPVREVIGDRMAITVVVSLAAVAFIWVLALPIGVYSAVRQYSLGDYFFTFLSFAGIAIPNFMLALVLLYVSFKYFDVQNIGGLFSPGMALEPWGWPKVWDMIKHLPIPAVIIGMAGMAEVV
;
A
#
# COMPACT_ATOMS: atom_id res chain seq x y z
N MET A 1 1.32 26.71 -21.59
CA MET A 1 1.77 25.32 -21.32
C MET A 1 3.01 25.25 -20.43
N VAL A 2 4.16 25.84 -20.79
CA VAL A 2 5.40 25.74 -19.98
C VAL A 2 5.24 26.27 -18.55
N SER A 3 4.68 27.48 -18.38
CA SER A 3 4.39 28.05 -17.04
C SER A 3 3.47 27.17 -16.20
N TYR A 4 2.49 26.51 -16.83
CA TYR A 4 1.60 25.55 -16.15
C TYR A 4 2.35 24.31 -15.69
N ILE A 5 3.20 23.72 -16.55
CA ILE A 5 4.03 22.55 -16.21
C ILE A 5 4.95 22.89 -15.04
N ILE A 6 5.63 24.03 -15.07
CA ILE A 6 6.53 24.47 -13.99
C ILE A 6 5.75 24.64 -12.67
N ARG A 7 4.62 25.35 -12.69
CA ARG A 7 3.78 25.54 -11.50
C ARG A 7 3.29 24.22 -10.93
N ARG A 8 2.90 23.27 -11.78
CA ARG A 8 2.44 21.94 -11.37
C ARG A 8 3.57 21.09 -10.81
N PHE A 9 4.76 21.15 -11.42
CA PHE A 9 5.94 20.45 -10.96
C PHE A 9 6.41 20.95 -9.59
N LEU A 10 6.50 22.28 -9.41
CA LEU A 10 6.86 22.89 -8.13
C LEU A 10 5.83 22.59 -7.03
N ALA A 11 4.54 22.62 -7.36
CA ALA A 11 3.49 22.22 -6.43
C ALA A 11 3.65 20.74 -6.03
N GLY A 12 3.92 19.84 -6.97
CA GLY A 12 4.17 18.43 -6.69
C GLY A 12 5.38 18.22 -5.78
N LEU A 13 6.48 18.92 -6.05
CA LEU A 13 7.71 18.84 -5.24
C LEU A 13 7.47 19.35 -3.81
N LEU A 14 6.74 20.46 -3.66
CA LEU A 14 6.35 20.99 -2.35
C LEU A 14 5.44 20.01 -1.59
N THR A 15 4.47 19.39 -2.27
CA THR A 15 3.58 18.40 -1.66
C THR A 15 4.36 17.17 -1.19
N ILE A 16 5.25 16.63 -2.01
CA ILE A 16 6.10 15.49 -1.64
C ILE A 16 6.97 15.85 -0.44
N TRP A 17 7.63 17.00 -0.48
CA TRP A 17 8.45 17.47 0.63
C TRP A 17 7.65 17.64 1.93
N ALA A 18 6.48 18.28 1.87
CA ALA A 18 5.60 18.45 3.01
C ALA A 18 5.15 17.10 3.58
N ALA A 19 4.76 16.15 2.71
CA ALA A 19 4.39 14.80 3.11
C ALA A 19 5.56 14.07 3.80
N THR A 20 6.79 14.21 3.29
CA THR A 20 7.97 13.61 3.94
C THR A 20 8.26 14.22 5.31
N VAL A 21 8.13 15.54 5.48
CA VAL A 21 8.32 16.19 6.79
C VAL A 21 7.25 15.72 7.77
N ILE A 22 5.97 15.75 7.37
CA ILE A 22 4.86 15.32 8.22
C ILE A 22 5.04 13.86 8.64
N THR A 23 5.35 12.98 7.70
CA THR A 23 5.55 11.55 7.98
C THR A 23 6.73 11.33 8.93
N PHE A 24 7.83 12.04 8.70
CA PHE A 24 9.01 11.98 9.56
C PHE A 24 8.70 12.42 10.99
N VAL A 25 7.98 13.53 11.16
CA VAL A 25 7.53 14.01 12.48
C VAL A 25 6.63 12.97 13.15
N VAL A 26 5.61 12.48 12.44
CA VAL A 26 4.65 11.50 12.98
C VAL A 26 5.36 10.22 13.46
N ILE A 27 6.36 9.74 12.72
CA ILE A 27 7.15 8.56 13.12
C ILE A 27 8.00 8.83 14.37
N GLN A 28 8.47 10.08 14.58
CA GLN A 28 9.26 10.45 15.75
C GLN A 28 8.45 10.94 16.96
N LEU A 29 7.12 11.08 16.83
CA LEU A 29 6.26 11.50 17.95
C LEU A 29 6.19 10.49 19.12
N PRO A 30 6.15 9.17 18.89
CA PRO A 30 6.14 8.21 19.99
C PRO A 30 7.38 8.36 20.89
N PRO A 31 7.25 8.17 22.21
CA PRO A 31 8.40 8.25 23.11
C PRO A 31 9.39 7.10 22.82
N GLY A 32 10.67 7.47 22.75
CA GLY A 32 11.77 6.55 22.43
C GLY A 32 12.33 6.76 21.02
N ASP A 33 13.20 5.85 20.60
CA ASP A 33 13.80 5.83 19.28
C ASP A 33 13.87 4.39 18.76
N PHE A 34 14.37 4.20 17.53
CA PHE A 34 14.52 2.86 16.98
C PHE A 34 15.35 1.93 17.89
N VAL A 35 16.45 2.44 18.48
CA VAL A 35 17.32 1.64 19.34
C VAL A 35 16.57 1.15 20.58
N THR A 36 15.64 1.96 21.09
CA THR A 36 14.76 1.61 22.20
C THR A 36 13.85 0.43 21.84
N SER A 37 13.19 0.47 20.68
CA SER A 37 12.37 -0.65 20.18
C SER A 37 13.21 -1.89 19.86
N TYR A 38 14.41 -1.70 19.31
CA TYR A 38 15.35 -2.77 19.00
C TYR A 38 15.80 -3.53 20.25
N ILE A 39 16.19 -2.80 21.31
CA ILE A 39 16.56 -3.39 22.59
C ILE A 39 15.38 -4.13 23.22
N ALA A 40 14.17 -3.55 23.18
CA ALA A 40 12.97 -4.20 23.70
C ALA A 40 12.70 -5.55 22.99
N ASN A 41 12.85 -5.59 21.66
CA ASN A 41 12.71 -6.83 20.89
C ASN A 41 13.79 -7.87 21.24
N LEU A 42 15.05 -7.45 21.42
CA LEU A 42 16.13 -8.36 21.80
C LEU A 42 15.97 -8.90 23.23
N GLN A 43 15.54 -8.06 24.16
CA GLN A 43 15.22 -8.47 25.53
C GLN A 43 14.10 -9.51 25.55
N SER A 44 13.07 -9.35 24.69
CA SER A 44 12.01 -10.35 24.53
C SER A 44 12.51 -11.70 24.00
N SER A 45 13.62 -11.69 23.25
CA SER A 45 14.31 -12.89 22.75
C SER A 45 15.40 -13.41 23.70
N GLY A 46 15.51 -12.86 24.92
CA GLY A 46 16.51 -13.26 25.91
C GLY A 46 17.92 -12.71 25.69
N THR A 47 18.11 -11.78 24.75
CA THR A 47 19.40 -11.13 24.46
C THR A 47 19.47 -9.78 25.14
N VAL A 48 20.53 -9.53 25.93
CA VAL A 48 20.76 -8.26 26.63
C VAL A 48 21.86 -7.49 25.92
N ILE A 49 21.52 -6.30 25.43
CA ILE A 49 22.48 -5.33 24.91
C ILE A 49 23.01 -4.47 26.07
N ARG A 50 24.33 -4.20 26.07
CA ARG A 50 24.94 -3.25 27.02
C ARG A 50 24.53 -1.82 26.69
N ALA A 51 24.36 -0.99 27.72
CA ALA A 51 23.99 0.42 27.54
C ALA A 51 24.97 1.20 26.63
N GLU A 52 26.25 0.84 26.66
CA GLU A 52 27.30 1.43 25.81
C GLU A 52 27.09 1.12 24.32
N GLU A 53 26.67 -0.10 24.00
CA GLU A 53 26.40 -0.55 22.63
C GLU A 53 25.12 0.09 22.08
N ALA A 54 24.11 0.28 22.94
CA ALA A 54 22.92 1.05 22.61
C ALA A 54 23.27 2.50 22.23
N GLU A 55 24.14 3.15 22.99
CA GLU A 55 24.52 4.53 22.73
C GLU A 55 25.38 4.67 21.46
N ALA A 56 26.26 3.70 21.20
CA ALA A 56 27.01 3.63 19.96
C ALA A 56 26.08 3.50 18.74
N LEU A 57 25.03 2.69 18.83
CA LEU A 57 24.02 2.60 17.77
C LEU A 57 23.26 3.91 17.58
N ARG A 58 22.88 4.61 18.65
CA ARG A 58 22.22 5.92 18.54
C ARG A 58 23.09 6.93 17.80
N GLN A 59 24.37 7.02 18.14
CA GLN A 59 25.32 7.90 17.49
C GLN A 59 25.55 7.53 16.02
N GLN A 60 25.66 6.24 15.72
CA GLN A 60 25.82 5.74 14.34
C GLN A 60 24.64 6.17 13.45
N TYR A 61 23.41 5.98 13.94
CA TYR A 61 22.21 6.40 13.21
C TYR A 61 21.97 7.91 13.28
N GLY A 62 22.57 8.62 14.23
CA GLY A 62 22.40 10.06 14.45
C GLY A 62 21.13 10.39 15.23
N LEU A 63 20.62 9.44 16.01
CA LEU A 63 19.41 9.58 16.83
C LEU A 63 19.65 10.49 18.04
N ASP A 64 20.91 10.76 18.38
CA ASP A 64 21.38 11.72 19.40
C ASP A 64 21.21 13.19 18.95
N ARG A 65 20.92 13.44 17.68
CA ARG A 65 20.87 14.79 17.10
C ARG A 65 19.45 15.36 17.09
N PRO A 66 19.29 16.70 17.06
CA PRO A 66 17.98 17.32 16.87
C PRO A 66 17.27 16.81 15.61
N MET A 67 15.94 16.70 15.67
CA MET A 67 15.10 16.12 14.61
C MET A 67 15.36 16.70 13.21
N TYR A 68 15.60 18.01 13.10
CA TYR A 68 15.89 18.65 11.82
C TYR A 68 17.22 18.19 11.20
N VAL A 69 18.22 17.86 12.02
CA VAL A 69 19.51 17.30 11.57
C VAL A 69 19.30 15.86 11.09
N GLN A 70 18.52 15.08 11.83
CA GLN A 70 18.17 13.71 11.44
C GLN A 70 17.45 13.69 10.08
N TYR A 71 16.46 14.58 9.90
CA TYR A 71 15.73 14.73 8.66
C TYR A 71 16.65 15.14 7.50
N ALA A 72 17.52 16.12 7.70
CA ALA A 72 18.46 16.56 6.67
C ALA A 72 19.44 15.44 6.25
N LYS A 73 19.96 14.68 7.23
CA LYS A 73 20.81 13.50 6.98
C LYS A 73 20.05 12.42 6.20
N TRP A 74 18.84 12.08 6.62
CA TRP A 74 17.99 11.10 5.96
C TRP A 74 17.63 11.51 4.52
N MET A 75 17.19 12.75 4.32
CA MET A 75 16.88 13.30 3.00
C MET A 75 18.10 13.30 2.08
N GLY A 76 19.27 13.68 2.60
CA GLY A 76 20.53 13.65 1.84
C GLY A 76 20.95 12.25 1.38
N LEU A 77 20.66 11.21 2.17
CA LEU A 77 20.87 9.81 1.77
C LEU A 77 19.84 9.36 0.74
N MET A 78 18.56 9.71 0.95
CA MET A 78 17.47 9.34 0.04
C MET A 78 17.66 9.91 -1.36
N LEU A 79 18.09 11.18 -1.47
CA LEU A 79 18.41 11.82 -2.75
C LEU A 79 19.59 11.17 -3.50
N LYS A 80 20.45 10.42 -2.79
CA LYS A 80 21.53 9.61 -3.38
C LYS A 80 21.09 8.19 -3.71
N GLY A 81 19.80 7.88 -3.58
CA GLY A 81 19.24 6.54 -3.78
C GLY A 81 19.47 5.58 -2.61
N ASN A 82 20.00 6.07 -1.47
CA ASN A 82 20.16 5.29 -0.25
C ASN A 82 18.98 5.56 0.70
N PHE A 83 18.00 4.66 0.67
CA PHE A 83 16.81 4.73 1.52
C PHE A 83 17.07 4.28 2.98
N GLY A 84 18.29 3.84 3.28
CA GLY A 84 18.66 3.29 4.58
C GLY A 84 18.21 1.84 4.76
N MET A 85 18.24 1.41 6.01
CA MET A 85 17.85 0.06 6.43
C MET A 85 16.44 0.08 7.00
N ALA A 86 15.61 -0.88 6.57
CA ALA A 86 14.34 -1.17 7.20
C ALA A 86 14.66 -1.88 8.51
N MET A 87 14.61 -1.12 9.60
CA MET A 87 15.24 -1.51 10.84
C MET A 87 14.50 -2.69 11.54
N GLU A 88 13.20 -2.84 11.28
CA GLU A 88 12.39 -4.00 11.69
C GLU A 88 12.76 -5.28 10.94
N TYR A 89 13.02 -5.18 9.63
CA TYR A 89 13.33 -6.33 8.78
C TYR A 89 14.83 -6.63 8.69
N ASN A 90 15.67 -5.78 9.27
CA ASN A 90 17.13 -5.80 9.14
C ASN A 90 17.63 -5.96 7.69
N ARG A 91 16.95 -5.30 6.75
CA ARG A 91 17.23 -5.36 5.29
C ARG A 91 17.20 -3.97 4.67
N PRO A 92 17.86 -3.71 3.53
CA PRO A 92 17.74 -2.43 2.84
C PRO A 92 16.29 -2.10 2.50
N VAL A 93 15.86 -0.87 2.76
CA VAL A 93 14.46 -0.43 2.49
C VAL A 93 14.06 -0.67 1.04
N ARG A 94 15.01 -0.48 0.11
CA ARG A 94 14.80 -0.72 -1.32
C ARG A 94 14.35 -2.15 -1.63
N GLU A 95 14.89 -3.14 -0.95
CA GLU A 95 14.50 -4.54 -1.14
C GLU A 95 13.11 -4.80 -0.56
N VAL A 96 12.84 -4.30 0.65
CA VAL A 96 11.55 -4.48 1.33
C VAL A 96 10.40 -3.87 0.52
N ILE A 97 10.62 -2.72 -0.11
CA ILE A 97 9.65 -2.10 -1.02
C ILE A 97 9.60 -2.87 -2.35
N GLY A 98 10.77 -3.24 -2.91
CA GLY A 98 10.88 -3.97 -4.17
C GLY A 98 10.12 -5.29 -4.17
N ASP A 99 10.19 -6.04 -3.07
CA ASP A 99 9.50 -7.33 -2.87
C ASP A 99 7.97 -7.20 -3.02
N ARG A 100 7.40 -6.03 -2.72
CA ARG A 100 5.94 -5.78 -2.77
C ARG A 100 5.51 -4.95 -3.98
N MET A 101 6.44 -4.23 -4.61
CA MET A 101 6.12 -3.26 -5.67
C MET A 101 5.46 -3.92 -6.87
N ALA A 102 6.03 -5.02 -7.38
CA ALA A 102 5.49 -5.71 -8.55
C ALA A 102 4.06 -6.22 -8.33
N ILE A 103 3.82 -6.82 -7.16
CA ILE A 103 2.49 -7.31 -6.78
C ILE A 103 1.49 -6.16 -6.64
N THR A 104 1.90 -5.06 -6.02
CA THR A 104 1.05 -3.85 -5.89
C THR A 104 0.64 -3.31 -7.26
N VAL A 105 1.58 -3.24 -8.21
CA VAL A 105 1.31 -2.82 -9.59
C VAL A 105 0.32 -3.75 -10.27
N VAL A 106 0.52 -5.07 -10.17
CA VAL A 106 -0.38 -6.06 -10.79
C VAL A 106 -1.79 -5.94 -10.24
N VAL A 107 -1.95 -5.87 -8.91
CA VAL A 107 -3.26 -5.72 -8.27
C VAL A 107 -3.92 -4.40 -8.65
N SER A 108 -3.15 -3.30 -8.69
CA SER A 108 -3.68 -1.98 -9.06
C SER A 108 -4.14 -1.96 -10.51
N LEU A 109 -3.37 -2.56 -11.43
CA LEU A 109 -3.75 -2.66 -12.84
C LEU A 109 -4.98 -3.54 -13.03
N ALA A 110 -5.11 -4.63 -12.27
CA ALA A 110 -6.31 -5.47 -12.28
C ALA A 110 -7.55 -4.70 -11.81
N ALA A 111 -7.42 -3.90 -10.75
CA ALA A 111 -8.50 -3.03 -10.26
C ALA A 111 -8.88 -1.96 -11.30
N VAL A 112 -7.91 -1.31 -11.93
CA VAL A 112 -8.17 -0.34 -13.02
C VAL A 112 -8.87 -1.00 -14.20
N ALA A 113 -8.40 -2.17 -14.62
CA ALA A 113 -9.02 -2.92 -15.70
C ALA A 113 -10.46 -3.30 -15.35
N PHE A 114 -10.72 -3.74 -14.11
CA PHE A 114 -12.06 -4.04 -13.62
C PHE A 114 -12.98 -2.81 -13.64
N ILE A 115 -12.50 -1.65 -13.15
CA ILE A 115 -13.24 -0.38 -13.20
C ILE A 115 -13.57 -0.04 -14.65
N TRP A 116 -12.61 -0.12 -15.56
CA TRP A 116 -12.85 0.21 -16.97
C TRP A 116 -13.83 -0.74 -17.66
N VAL A 117 -13.75 -2.03 -17.35
CA VAL A 117 -14.64 -3.04 -17.95
C VAL A 117 -16.08 -2.88 -17.45
N LEU A 118 -16.31 -2.48 -16.20
CA LEU A 118 -17.66 -2.35 -15.64
C LEU A 118 -18.17 -0.92 -15.58
N ALA A 119 -17.42 -0.02 -14.95
CA ALA A 119 -17.87 1.34 -14.69
C ALA A 119 -18.00 2.17 -15.97
N LEU A 120 -17.13 2.00 -16.97
CA LEU A 120 -17.26 2.76 -18.23
C LEU A 120 -18.54 2.37 -19.00
N PRO A 121 -18.85 1.09 -19.27
CA PRO A 121 -20.12 0.75 -19.93
C PRO A 121 -21.34 1.17 -19.11
N ILE A 122 -21.30 1.01 -17.79
CA ILE A 122 -22.39 1.40 -16.90
C ILE A 122 -22.60 2.92 -16.90
N GLY A 123 -21.52 3.71 -16.82
CA GLY A 123 -21.57 5.16 -16.88
C GLY A 123 -22.08 5.66 -18.23
N VAL A 124 -21.60 5.08 -19.34
CA VAL A 124 -22.11 5.39 -20.68
C VAL A 124 -23.59 5.05 -20.80
N TYR A 125 -24.00 3.87 -20.32
CA TYR A 125 -25.42 3.46 -20.33
C TYR A 125 -26.31 4.44 -19.57
N SER A 126 -25.91 4.79 -18.34
CA SER A 126 -26.67 5.67 -17.45
C SER A 126 -26.73 7.10 -18.00
N ALA A 127 -25.64 7.58 -18.61
CA ALA A 127 -25.58 8.87 -19.28
C ALA A 127 -26.50 8.97 -20.52
N VAL A 128 -26.64 7.88 -21.28
CA VAL A 128 -27.50 7.83 -22.48
C VAL A 128 -28.97 7.57 -22.12
N ARG A 129 -29.24 6.82 -21.04
CA ARG A 129 -30.60 6.43 -20.60
C ARG A 129 -30.96 7.00 -19.24
N GLN A 130 -30.84 8.31 -19.13
CA GLN A 130 -31.11 9.06 -17.90
C GLN A 130 -32.54 8.80 -17.39
N TYR A 131 -32.67 8.67 -16.07
CA TYR A 131 -33.91 8.41 -15.34
C TYR A 131 -34.59 7.08 -15.66
N SER A 132 -33.89 6.16 -16.33
CA SER A 132 -34.38 4.79 -16.55
C SER A 132 -34.23 3.94 -15.29
N LEU A 133 -34.97 2.83 -15.20
CA LEU A 133 -34.80 1.87 -14.10
C LEU A 133 -33.36 1.33 -14.02
N GLY A 134 -32.68 1.19 -15.17
CA GLY A 134 -31.29 0.76 -15.22
C GLY A 134 -30.33 1.80 -14.65
N ASP A 135 -30.55 3.08 -14.98
CA ASP A 135 -29.80 4.21 -14.42
C ASP A 135 -29.91 4.26 -12.88
N TYR A 136 -31.13 4.20 -12.34
CA TYR A 136 -31.33 4.15 -10.89
C TYR A 136 -30.69 2.93 -10.22
N PHE A 137 -30.78 1.75 -10.86
CA PHE A 137 -30.18 0.52 -10.33
C PHE A 137 -28.66 0.61 -10.25
N PHE A 138 -28.01 1.07 -11.33
CA PHE A 138 -26.55 1.20 -11.37
C PHE A 138 -26.04 2.33 -10.49
N THR A 139 -26.74 3.46 -10.45
CA THR A 139 -26.44 4.57 -9.53
C THR A 139 -26.53 4.10 -8.07
N PHE A 140 -27.56 3.34 -7.71
CA PHE A 140 -27.67 2.75 -6.38
C PHE A 140 -26.49 1.80 -6.08
N LEU A 141 -26.14 0.93 -7.03
CA LEU A 141 -25.02 -0.02 -6.86
C LEU A 141 -23.68 0.71 -6.68
N SER A 142 -23.45 1.78 -7.44
CA SER A 142 -22.27 2.64 -7.32
C SER A 142 -22.20 3.31 -5.94
N PHE A 143 -23.31 3.90 -5.46
CA PHE A 143 -23.35 4.47 -4.12
C PHE A 143 -23.15 3.42 -3.02
N ALA A 144 -23.70 2.21 -3.18
CA ALA A 144 -23.44 1.10 -2.26
C ALA A 144 -21.95 0.72 -2.24
N GLY A 145 -21.27 0.76 -3.39
CA GLY A 145 -19.84 0.52 -3.51
C GLY A 145 -18.97 1.53 -2.74
N ILE A 146 -19.33 2.82 -2.74
CA ILE A 146 -18.64 3.83 -1.89
C ILE A 146 -19.00 3.66 -0.42
N ALA A 147 -20.28 3.40 -0.11
CA ALA A 147 -20.77 3.39 1.25
C ALA A 147 -20.22 2.22 2.08
N ILE A 148 -19.91 1.09 1.44
CA ILE A 148 -19.35 -0.08 2.10
C ILE A 148 -17.82 0.08 2.19
N PRO A 149 -17.23 0.10 3.39
CA PRO A 149 -15.78 0.14 3.53
C PRO A 149 -15.11 -1.07 2.86
N ASN A 150 -13.99 -0.85 2.15
CA ASN A 150 -13.27 -1.92 1.44
C ASN A 150 -12.93 -3.12 2.33
N PHE A 151 -12.55 -2.88 3.59
CA PHE A 151 -12.27 -3.97 4.53
C PHE A 151 -13.52 -4.79 4.87
N MET A 152 -14.70 -4.15 4.99
CA MET A 152 -15.96 -4.87 5.21
C MET A 152 -16.33 -5.69 3.99
N LEU A 153 -16.22 -5.12 2.80
CA LEU A 153 -16.47 -5.84 1.55
C LEU A 153 -15.55 -7.06 1.43
N ALA A 154 -14.26 -6.89 1.78
CA ALA A 154 -13.30 -7.98 1.83
C ALA A 154 -13.70 -9.08 2.81
N LEU A 155 -14.18 -8.73 4.01
CA LEU A 155 -14.65 -9.71 5.01
C LEU A 155 -15.90 -10.47 4.54
N VAL A 156 -16.85 -9.78 3.90
CA VAL A 156 -18.07 -10.40 3.35
C VAL A 156 -17.71 -11.38 2.23
N LEU A 157 -16.87 -10.95 1.28
CA LEU A 157 -16.40 -11.82 0.20
C LEU A 157 -15.61 -13.01 0.76
N LEU A 158 -14.76 -12.78 1.77
CA LEU A 158 -14.05 -13.86 2.45
C LEU A 158 -15.02 -14.89 3.05
N TYR A 159 -16.03 -14.42 3.79
CA TYR A 159 -17.02 -15.31 4.39
C TYR A 159 -17.82 -16.10 3.34
N VAL A 160 -18.32 -15.43 2.30
CA VAL A 160 -19.12 -16.07 1.24
C VAL A 160 -18.30 -17.08 0.46
N SER A 161 -17.08 -16.71 0.04
CA SER A 161 -16.16 -17.61 -0.67
C SER A 161 -15.76 -18.82 0.17
N PHE A 162 -15.54 -18.64 1.47
CA PHE A 162 -15.23 -19.76 2.37
C PHE A 162 -16.44 -20.67 2.60
N LYS A 163 -17.62 -20.09 2.86
CA LYS A 163 -18.83 -20.85 3.24
C LYS A 163 -19.49 -21.60 2.09
N TYR A 164 -19.47 -21.02 0.88
CA TYR A 164 -20.24 -21.54 -0.26
C TYR A 164 -19.38 -22.10 -1.39
N PHE A 165 -18.10 -21.72 -1.45
CA PHE A 165 -17.21 -22.08 -2.57
C PHE A 165 -15.95 -22.85 -2.13
N ASP A 166 -15.85 -23.20 -0.84
CA ASP A 166 -14.71 -23.92 -0.23
C ASP A 166 -13.35 -23.32 -0.58
N VAL A 167 -13.29 -22.00 -0.83
CA VAL A 167 -12.05 -21.31 -1.17
C VAL A 167 -11.26 -21.09 0.11
N GLN A 168 -10.17 -21.83 0.28
CA GLN A 168 -9.37 -21.79 1.50
C GLN A 168 -8.40 -20.61 1.57
N ASN A 169 -8.09 -19.96 0.44
CA ASN A 169 -7.00 -18.97 0.35
C ASN A 169 -7.43 -17.63 -0.26
N ILE A 170 -8.48 -17.03 0.29
CA ILE A 170 -9.08 -15.79 -0.25
C ILE A 170 -8.22 -14.54 0.05
N GLY A 171 -7.46 -14.57 1.15
CA GLY A 171 -6.60 -13.46 1.56
C GLY A 171 -5.27 -13.37 0.81
N GLY A 172 -4.93 -14.39 0.01
CA GLY A 172 -3.67 -14.47 -0.73
C GLY A 172 -3.88 -14.31 -2.24
N LEU A 173 -2.83 -13.85 -2.93
CA LEU A 173 -2.80 -13.83 -4.40
C LEU A 173 -2.33 -15.15 -5.01
N PHE A 174 -2.00 -16.14 -4.18
CA PHE A 174 -1.45 -17.42 -4.62
C PHE A 174 -2.08 -18.57 -3.84
N SER A 175 -2.21 -19.71 -4.50
CA SER A 175 -2.56 -20.98 -3.86
C SER A 175 -1.48 -21.39 -2.83
N PRO A 176 -1.81 -22.25 -1.84
CA PRO A 176 -0.82 -22.78 -0.90
C PRO A 176 0.39 -23.38 -1.63
N GLY A 177 1.61 -23.01 -1.24
CA GLY A 177 2.86 -23.45 -1.86
C GLY A 177 3.31 -22.63 -3.08
N MET A 178 2.38 -22.14 -3.91
CA MET A 178 2.70 -21.35 -5.13
C MET A 178 3.39 -20.01 -4.82
N ALA A 179 3.19 -19.46 -3.63
CA ALA A 179 3.84 -18.22 -3.20
C ALA A 179 5.38 -18.35 -3.15
N LEU A 180 5.90 -19.52 -2.81
CA LEU A 180 7.35 -19.78 -2.67
C LEU A 180 8.00 -20.31 -3.96
N GLU A 181 7.19 -20.78 -4.91
CA GLU A 181 7.69 -21.25 -6.20
C GLU A 181 8.42 -20.15 -6.97
N PRO A 182 9.46 -20.47 -7.76
CA PRO A 182 10.07 -19.52 -8.67
C PRO A 182 9.05 -18.89 -9.62
N TRP A 183 9.35 -17.70 -10.11
CA TRP A 183 8.52 -17.06 -11.13
C TRP A 183 8.52 -17.89 -12.41
N GLY A 184 7.32 -18.29 -12.84
CA GLY A 184 7.08 -19.05 -14.05
C GLY A 184 5.61 -18.95 -14.45
N TRP A 185 5.29 -19.43 -15.65
CA TRP A 185 3.92 -19.40 -16.16
C TRP A 185 2.86 -20.00 -15.21
N PRO A 186 3.12 -21.13 -14.51
CA PRO A 186 2.16 -21.68 -13.54
C PRO A 186 1.82 -20.71 -12.42
N LYS A 187 2.82 -20.00 -11.87
CA LYS A 187 2.65 -19.02 -10.79
C LYS A 187 1.93 -17.76 -11.27
N VAL A 188 2.22 -17.31 -12.48
CA VAL A 188 1.51 -16.16 -13.08
C VAL A 188 0.03 -16.51 -13.32
N TRP A 189 -0.24 -17.70 -13.86
CA TRP A 189 -1.60 -18.15 -14.10
C TRP A 189 -2.40 -18.34 -12.80
N ASP A 190 -1.76 -18.91 -11.77
CA ASP A 190 -2.33 -19.00 -10.43
C ASP A 190 -2.69 -17.61 -9.87
N MET A 191 -1.77 -16.64 -9.98
CA MET A 191 -2.03 -15.26 -9.57
C MET A 191 -3.23 -14.65 -10.30
N ILE A 192 -3.31 -14.80 -11.62
CA ILE A 192 -4.41 -14.26 -12.44
C ILE A 192 -5.77 -14.79 -11.97
N LYS A 193 -5.86 -16.06 -11.57
CA LYS A 193 -7.11 -16.62 -11.02
C LYS A 193 -7.53 -16.01 -9.69
N HIS A 194 -6.58 -15.48 -8.92
CA HIS A 194 -6.85 -14.85 -7.63
C HIS A 194 -7.07 -13.34 -7.71
N LEU A 195 -6.73 -12.69 -8.83
CA LEU A 195 -6.92 -11.23 -9.03
C LEU A 195 -8.37 -10.71 -9.02
N PRO A 196 -9.42 -11.46 -9.43
CA PRO A 196 -10.78 -10.92 -9.46
C PRO A 196 -11.27 -10.43 -8.10
N ILE A 197 -10.95 -11.14 -7.01
CA ILE A 197 -11.39 -10.77 -5.66
C ILE A 197 -10.82 -9.40 -5.23
N PRO A 198 -9.49 -9.18 -5.20
CA PRO A 198 -8.93 -7.88 -4.86
C PRO A 198 -9.31 -6.79 -5.89
N ALA A 199 -9.46 -7.13 -7.18
CA ALA A 199 -9.92 -6.18 -8.19
C ALA A 199 -11.35 -5.69 -7.91
N VAL A 200 -12.26 -6.57 -7.48
CA VAL A 200 -13.62 -6.20 -7.06
C VAL A 200 -13.57 -5.36 -5.78
N ILE A 201 -12.81 -5.78 -4.77
CA ILE A 201 -12.72 -5.07 -3.48
C ILE A 201 -12.20 -3.65 -3.66
N ILE A 202 -11.12 -3.49 -4.43
CA ILE A 202 -10.49 -2.19 -4.67
C ILE A 202 -11.30 -1.39 -5.69
N GLY A 203 -11.78 -2.05 -6.74
CA GLY A 203 -12.45 -1.42 -7.87
C GLY A 203 -13.86 -0.93 -7.57
N MET A 204 -14.60 -1.59 -6.66
CA MET A 204 -15.95 -1.19 -6.28
C MET A 204 -16.03 0.25 -5.76
N ALA A 205 -15.06 0.67 -4.94
CA ALA A 205 -14.99 2.06 -4.46
C ALA A 205 -14.75 3.06 -5.61
N GLY A 206 -13.95 2.67 -6.61
CA GLY A 206 -13.65 3.51 -7.77
C GLY A 206 -14.75 3.58 -8.83
N MET A 207 -15.71 2.64 -8.85
CA MET A 207 -16.77 2.64 -9.87
C MET A 207 -17.67 3.88 -9.80
N ALA A 208 -17.94 4.37 -8.61
CA ALA A 208 -18.81 5.50 -8.39
C ALA A 208 -18.17 6.87 -8.67
N GLU A 209 -16.87 6.92 -8.95
CA GLU A 209 -16.24 8.12 -9.53
C GLU A 209 -16.52 8.25 -11.03
N VAL A 210 -16.96 7.14 -11.68
CA VAL A 210 -17.10 7.02 -13.14
C VAL A 210 -18.57 6.94 -13.58
N VAL A 211 -19.44 6.33 -12.76
CA VAL A 211 -20.89 6.21 -12.97
C VAL A 211 -21.61 7.41 -12.38
#